data_AF-W4IWW0-F1
#
_entry.id   AF-W4IWW0-F1
#
_cell.length_a   1.000
_cell.length_b   1.000
_cell.length_c   1.000
_cell.angle_alpha   90.00
_cell.angle_beta   90.00
_cell.angle_gamma   90.00
#
_symmetry.space_group_name_H-M   'P 1'
#
loop_
_entity.id
_entity.type
_entity.pdbx_description
1 polymer ?
#
loop_
_entity_poly.entity_id
_entity_poly.type
_entity_poly.pdbx_seq_one_letter_code
_entity_poly.pdbx_strand_id
1 'polypeptide(L)'
;MNVLRIVVPSSGVLGGIGEFGLSVWKPAALAAVKEFAAKAGAAAGKAAGEAKGMEIVIFGLETFGVDELFPGIFNNFVTTSHFAEVTNISSSILGKYRAICTGVDNITAPTACTKFQLNLGIHKQIGNRISPYGTPDTTAIRQGLEGILGEATKTAKAAELAESTKVTAELTNEKTGEIAATYMGYHSTIIASIIAIVIIVLIMNSSNYYKFIFNKYIFKKTIIII
;
A
#
# COMPACT_ATOMS: atom_id res chain seq x y z
N MET A 1 41.13 -14.47 42.99
CA MET A 1 39.88 -14.47 42.20
C MET A 1 40.22 -14.32 40.72
N ASN A 2 39.43 -14.99 39.89
CA ASN A 2 39.57 -15.30 38.46
C ASN A 2 40.37 -14.37 37.53
N VAL A 3 41.29 -15.04 36.82
CA VAL A 3 41.76 -14.77 35.46
C VAL A 3 40.61 -14.71 34.45
N LEU A 4 40.69 -13.79 33.49
CA LEU A 4 40.48 -14.04 32.05
C LEU A 4 40.79 -12.78 31.24
N ARG A 5 42.07 -12.66 30.87
CA ARG A 5 42.47 -11.96 29.64
C ARG A 5 41.80 -12.68 28.49
N ILE A 6 40.84 -12.05 27.81
CA ILE A 6 40.49 -12.46 26.46
C ILE A 6 41.55 -11.84 25.55
N VAL A 7 42.55 -12.67 25.32
CA VAL A 7 43.51 -12.61 24.23
C VAL A 7 42.73 -12.49 22.92
N VAL A 8 43.10 -11.48 22.13
CA VAL A 8 42.86 -11.43 20.68
C VAL A 8 43.34 -12.75 20.08
N PRO A 9 42.50 -13.55 19.39
CA PRO A 9 43.05 -14.60 18.56
C PRO A 9 43.61 -13.93 17.30
N SER A 10 44.92 -13.69 17.35
CA SER A 10 45.81 -13.63 16.21
C SER A 10 45.40 -14.65 15.16
N SER A 11 45.17 -14.18 13.92
CA SER A 11 45.58 -14.70 12.59
C SER A 11 45.71 -16.22 12.28
N GLY A 12 45.50 -17.15 13.21
CA GLY A 12 45.54 -18.60 13.02
C GLY A 12 44.16 -19.25 12.88
N VAL A 13 43.06 -18.52 13.11
CA VAL A 13 41.69 -19.04 12.93
C VAL A 13 41.18 -18.81 11.49
N LEU A 14 41.83 -17.96 10.69
CA LEU A 14 41.44 -17.73 9.30
C LEU A 14 41.79 -18.90 8.35
N GLY A 15 42.62 -19.86 8.78
CA GLY A 15 42.89 -21.10 8.04
C GLY A 15 41.78 -22.16 8.13
N GLY A 16 40.89 -22.06 9.12
CA GLY A 16 39.73 -22.96 9.32
C GLY A 16 38.36 -22.31 9.08
N ILE A 17 38.31 -20.97 8.96
CA ILE A 17 37.08 -20.22 8.63
C ILE A 17 36.76 -20.31 7.11
N GLY A 18 37.67 -20.85 6.29
CA GLY A 18 37.55 -20.91 4.83
C GLY A 18 36.31 -21.62 4.27
N GLU A 19 35.60 -22.41 5.07
CA GLU A 19 34.41 -23.13 4.60
C GLU A 19 33.34 -23.32 5.71
N PHE A 20 33.77 -23.50 6.97
CA PHE A 20 32.86 -23.68 8.11
C PHE A 20 32.20 -22.37 8.59
N GLY A 21 32.88 -21.23 8.53
CA GLY A 21 32.25 -19.94 8.86
C GLY A 21 31.31 -19.44 7.76
N LEU A 22 31.71 -19.64 6.50
CA LEU A 22 30.95 -19.29 5.31
C LEU A 22 29.66 -20.12 5.16
N SER A 23 29.69 -21.41 5.48
CA SER A 23 28.50 -22.28 5.44
C SER A 23 27.49 -21.99 6.55
N VAL A 24 27.93 -21.50 7.72
CA VAL A 24 27.04 -21.06 8.81
C VAL A 24 26.40 -19.70 8.51
N TRP A 25 27.10 -18.81 7.80
CA TRP A 25 26.60 -17.47 7.51
C TRP A 25 25.65 -17.42 6.30
N LYS A 26 25.78 -18.35 5.35
CA LYS A 26 24.91 -18.41 4.15
C LYS A 26 23.42 -18.60 4.50
N PRO A 27 23.02 -19.53 5.39
CA PRO A 27 21.63 -19.66 5.82
C PRO A 27 21.12 -18.43 6.58
N ALA A 28 21.96 -17.82 7.42
CA ALA A 28 21.59 -16.63 8.19
C ALA A 28 21.37 -15.41 7.28
N ALA A 29 22.23 -15.20 6.29
CA ALA A 29 22.09 -14.15 5.29
C ALA A 29 20.82 -14.33 4.43
N LEU A 30 20.53 -15.56 4.00
CA LEU A 30 19.31 -15.87 3.25
C LEU A 30 18.04 -15.70 4.10
N ALA A 31 18.07 -16.04 5.38
CA ALA A 31 16.96 -15.81 6.29
C ALA A 31 16.68 -14.31 6.45
N ALA A 32 17.72 -13.49 6.64
CA ALA A 32 17.59 -12.04 6.73
C ALA A 32 17.04 -11.41 5.44
N VAL A 33 17.49 -11.89 4.26
CA VAL A 33 16.96 -11.46 2.96
C VAL A 33 15.46 -11.75 2.85
N LYS A 34 15.02 -12.95 3.21
CA LYS A 34 13.59 -13.32 3.15
C LYS A 34 12.75 -12.46 4.09
N GLU A 35 13.24 -12.18 5.29
CA GLU A 35 12.53 -11.32 6.25
C GLU A 35 12.43 -9.88 5.73
N PHE A 36 13.52 -9.34 5.18
CA PHE A 36 13.53 -8.02 4.57
C PHE A 36 12.58 -7.94 3.37
N ALA A 37 12.65 -8.91 2.45
CA ALA A 37 11.80 -8.98 1.27
C ALA A 37 10.33 -9.08 1.65
N ALA A 38 9.97 -9.88 2.67
CA ALA A 38 8.61 -9.99 3.17
C ALA A 38 8.10 -8.67 3.77
N LYS A 39 8.93 -7.96 4.55
CA LYS A 39 8.56 -6.64 5.11
C LYS A 39 8.38 -5.59 4.02
N ALA A 40 9.27 -5.56 3.03
CA ALA A 40 9.18 -4.65 1.90
C ALA A 40 7.97 -4.96 1.01
N GLY A 41 7.71 -6.24 0.73
CA GLY A 41 6.52 -6.68 0.00
C GLY A 41 5.24 -6.31 0.71
N ALA A 42 5.13 -6.56 2.02
CA ALA A 42 3.96 -6.16 2.79
C ALA A 42 3.70 -4.65 2.75
N ALA A 43 4.76 -3.83 2.85
CA ALA A 43 4.62 -2.37 2.75
C ALA A 43 4.18 -1.91 1.35
N ALA A 44 4.78 -2.47 0.29
CA ALA A 44 4.42 -2.17 -1.09
C ALA A 44 2.99 -2.62 -1.43
N GLY A 45 2.62 -3.82 -0.98
CA GLY A 45 1.27 -4.36 -1.08
C GLY A 45 0.24 -3.43 -0.46
N LYS A 46 0.44 -3.04 0.81
CA LYS A 46 -0.49 -2.13 1.50
C LYS A 46 -0.68 -0.81 0.74
N ALA A 47 0.41 -0.21 0.27
CA ALA A 47 0.35 1.04 -0.51
C ALA A 47 -0.41 0.86 -1.84
N ALA A 48 -0.16 -0.24 -2.57
CA ALA A 48 -0.85 -0.56 -3.81
C ALA A 48 -2.35 -0.83 -3.59
N GLY A 49 -2.69 -1.54 -2.52
CA GLY A 49 -4.06 -1.82 -2.12
C GLY A 49 -4.82 -0.54 -1.78
N GLU A 50 -4.24 0.34 -0.95
CA GLU A 50 -4.85 1.62 -0.58
C GLU A 50 -5.08 2.52 -1.81
N ALA A 51 -4.09 2.62 -2.70
CA ALA A 51 -4.21 3.41 -3.92
C ALA A 51 -5.32 2.88 -4.85
N LYS A 52 -5.36 1.57 -5.09
CA LYS A 52 -6.37 0.94 -5.94
C LYS A 52 -7.76 0.97 -5.32
N GLY A 53 -7.86 0.83 -4.00
CA GLY A 53 -9.12 1.01 -3.28
C GLY A 53 -9.68 2.42 -3.45
N MET A 54 -8.84 3.45 -3.30
CA MET A 54 -9.24 4.84 -3.49
C MET A 54 -9.67 5.14 -4.94
N GLU A 55 -8.95 4.61 -5.94
CA GLU A 55 -9.31 4.76 -7.36
C GLU A 55 -10.74 4.26 -7.65
N ILE A 56 -11.12 3.10 -7.09
CA ILE A 56 -12.48 2.56 -7.24
C ILE A 56 -13.51 3.43 -6.52
N VAL A 57 -13.18 3.96 -5.34
CA VAL A 57 -14.10 4.87 -4.63
C VAL A 57 -14.36 6.14 -5.44
N ILE A 58 -13.30 6.78 -5.94
CA ILE A 58 -13.40 7.97 -6.79
C ILE A 58 -14.30 7.70 -7.99
N PHE A 59 -14.00 6.63 -8.73
CA PHE A 59 -14.77 6.23 -9.91
C PHE A 59 -16.24 5.96 -9.59
N GLY A 60 -16.53 5.28 -8.47
CA GLY A 60 -17.89 5.01 -8.02
C GLY A 60 -18.66 6.29 -7.67
N LEU A 61 -18.03 7.22 -6.96
CA LEU A 61 -18.62 8.50 -6.59
C LEU A 61 -18.88 9.39 -7.81
N GLU A 62 -17.96 9.44 -8.77
CA GLU A 62 -18.14 10.14 -10.06
C GLU A 62 -19.25 9.51 -10.92
N THR A 63 -19.32 8.18 -10.92
CA THR A 63 -20.40 7.45 -11.61
C THR A 63 -21.76 7.85 -11.05
N PHE A 64 -21.86 7.99 -9.72
CA PHE A 64 -23.07 8.49 -9.08
C PHE A 64 -23.29 10.00 -9.27
N GLY A 65 -22.29 10.76 -9.72
CA GLY A 65 -22.38 12.21 -9.91
C GLY A 65 -22.20 13.00 -8.62
N VAL A 66 -21.52 12.43 -7.62
CA VAL A 66 -21.25 13.07 -6.33
C VAL A 66 -20.25 14.23 -6.47
N ASP A 67 -19.33 14.12 -7.42
CA ASP A 67 -18.38 15.17 -7.81
C ASP A 67 -19.10 16.42 -8.35
N GLU A 68 -20.13 16.23 -9.15
CA GLU A 68 -20.91 17.31 -9.77
C GLU A 68 -21.93 17.91 -8.79
N LEU A 69 -22.68 17.07 -8.07
CA LEU A 69 -23.73 17.52 -7.15
C LEU A 69 -23.20 18.05 -5.82
N PHE A 70 -22.15 17.42 -5.31
CA PHE A 70 -21.64 17.65 -3.96
C PHE A 70 -20.11 17.81 -3.95
N PRO A 71 -19.55 18.76 -4.73
CA PRO A 71 -18.11 18.89 -4.91
C PRO A 71 -17.36 19.12 -3.59
N GLY A 72 -17.98 19.80 -2.63
CA GLY A 72 -17.40 19.98 -1.30
C GLY A 72 -17.24 18.69 -0.51
N ILE A 73 -18.17 17.74 -0.63
CA ILE A 73 -18.08 16.42 0.02
C ILE A 73 -17.04 15.57 -0.72
N PHE A 74 -17.13 15.54 -2.05
CA PHE A 74 -16.22 14.77 -2.89
C PHE A 74 -14.76 15.18 -2.69
N ASN A 75 -14.44 16.47 -2.86
CA ASN A 75 -13.06 16.96 -2.76
C ASN A 75 -12.47 16.77 -1.35
N ASN A 76 -13.28 16.98 -0.31
CA ASN A 76 -12.83 16.76 1.06
C ASN A 76 -12.50 15.28 1.30
N PHE A 77 -13.37 14.37 0.85
CA PHE A 77 -13.17 12.94 1.00
C PHE A 77 -11.90 12.47 0.28
N VAL A 78 -11.75 12.82 -1.01
CA VAL A 78 -10.59 12.40 -1.82
C VAL A 78 -9.26 12.91 -1.27
N THR A 79 -9.27 14.08 -0.62
CA THR A 79 -8.05 14.70 -0.07
C THR A 79 -7.67 14.17 1.31
N THR A 80 -8.64 13.84 2.15
CA THR A 80 -8.41 13.65 3.60
C THR A 80 -8.81 12.29 4.14
N SER A 81 -9.66 11.54 3.44
CA SER A 81 -10.25 10.31 3.95
C SER A 81 -9.59 9.06 3.38
N HIS A 82 -9.80 7.95 4.08
CA HIS A 82 -9.43 6.63 3.59
C HIS A 82 -10.58 6.02 2.78
N PHE A 83 -10.28 5.20 1.77
CA PHE A 83 -11.31 4.61 0.90
C PHE A 83 -12.35 3.79 1.70
N ALA A 84 -11.91 3.16 2.81
CA ALA A 84 -12.78 2.38 3.69
C ALA A 84 -13.85 3.22 4.43
N GLU A 85 -13.71 4.54 4.42
CA GLU A 85 -14.60 5.48 5.12
C GLU A 85 -15.69 6.05 4.19
N VAL A 86 -15.80 5.57 2.94
CA VAL A 86 -16.77 6.07 1.96
C VAL A 86 -18.23 5.97 2.44
N THR A 87 -18.55 5.08 3.38
CA THR A 87 -19.89 4.98 3.97
C THR A 87 -20.19 6.10 4.98
N ASN A 88 -19.16 6.75 5.54
CA ASN A 88 -19.30 7.81 6.54
C ASN A 88 -19.87 9.12 5.93
N ILE A 89 -19.69 9.33 4.62
CA ILE A 89 -20.24 10.51 3.93
C ILE A 89 -21.73 10.38 3.59
N SER A 90 -22.35 9.22 3.87
CA SER A 90 -23.76 8.95 3.55
C SER A 90 -24.75 9.99 4.09
N SER A 91 -24.61 10.38 5.36
CA SER A 91 -25.47 11.38 6.00
C SER A 91 -25.32 12.77 5.38
N SER A 92 -24.09 13.14 5.04
CA SER A 92 -23.77 14.43 4.40
C SER A 92 -24.33 14.48 2.98
N ILE A 93 -24.17 13.40 2.20
CA ILE A 93 -24.74 13.26 0.86
C ILE A 93 -26.27 13.35 0.94
N LEU A 94 -26.91 12.60 1.86
CA LEU A 94 -28.36 12.63 2.02
C LEU A 94 -28.88 14.05 2.33
N GLY A 95 -28.22 14.76 3.25
CA GLY A 95 -28.61 16.12 3.61
C GLY A 95 -28.53 17.09 2.43
N LYS A 96 -27.44 17.03 1.66
CA LYS A 96 -27.26 17.86 0.46
C LYS A 96 -28.21 17.45 -0.67
N TYR A 97 -28.40 16.16 -0.88
CA TYR A 97 -29.34 15.62 -1.85
C TYR A 97 -30.75 16.15 -1.59
N ARG A 98 -31.23 16.11 -0.35
CA ARG A 98 -32.57 16.62 -0.02
C ARG A 98 -32.69 18.13 -0.22
N ALA A 99 -31.65 18.89 0.09
CA ALA A 99 -31.64 20.33 -0.12
C ALA A 99 -31.67 20.70 -1.62
N ILE A 100 -30.91 19.98 -2.46
CA ILE A 100 -30.70 20.33 -3.87
C ILE A 100 -31.75 19.69 -4.79
N CYS A 101 -32.07 18.41 -4.56
CA CYS A 101 -32.88 17.62 -5.49
C CYS A 101 -34.34 17.46 -5.05
N THR A 102 -34.66 17.71 -3.77
CA THR A 102 -36.03 17.59 -3.24
C THR A 102 -36.53 18.86 -2.55
N GLY A 103 -35.78 19.96 -2.62
CA GLY A 103 -36.14 21.24 -2.02
C GLY A 103 -37.37 21.85 -2.67
N VAL A 104 -38.30 22.37 -1.86
CA VAL A 104 -39.58 22.94 -2.31
C VAL A 104 -39.37 24.19 -3.20
N ASP A 105 -38.26 24.89 -3.00
CA ASP A 105 -37.90 26.11 -3.74
C ASP A 105 -37.18 25.84 -5.07
N ASN A 106 -36.81 24.59 -5.37
CA ASN A 106 -36.14 24.22 -6.62
C ASN A 106 -37.17 23.98 -7.73
N ILE A 107 -37.66 25.08 -8.33
CA ILE A 107 -38.58 25.11 -9.48
C ILE A 107 -38.03 24.30 -10.67
N THR A 108 -36.71 24.10 -10.75
CA THR A 108 -36.09 23.18 -11.71
C THR A 108 -34.89 22.49 -11.07
N ALA A 109 -35.06 21.23 -10.66
CA ALA A 109 -33.96 20.44 -10.13
C ALA A 109 -32.85 20.28 -11.20
N PRO A 110 -31.56 20.33 -10.79
CA PRO A 110 -30.44 20.07 -11.70
C PRO A 110 -30.59 18.72 -12.43
N THR A 111 -30.18 18.64 -13.68
CA THR A 111 -30.16 17.37 -14.45
C THR A 111 -29.31 16.30 -13.78
N ALA A 112 -28.26 16.71 -13.05
CA ALA A 112 -27.44 15.83 -12.23
C ALA A 112 -28.24 15.08 -11.15
N CYS A 113 -29.31 15.68 -10.61
CA CYS A 113 -30.20 15.00 -9.66
C CYS A 113 -30.87 13.77 -10.27
N THR A 114 -31.30 13.86 -11.53
CA THR A 114 -31.91 12.73 -12.23
C THR A 114 -30.90 11.61 -12.43
N LYS A 115 -29.66 11.94 -12.82
CA LYS A 115 -28.57 10.96 -12.96
C LYS A 115 -28.29 10.26 -11.62
N PHE A 116 -28.13 11.02 -10.55
CA PHE A 116 -27.91 10.49 -9.20
C PHE A 116 -29.06 9.58 -8.73
N GLN A 117 -30.30 10.01 -8.94
CA GLN A 117 -31.49 9.25 -8.55
C GLN A 117 -31.62 7.93 -9.32
N LEU A 118 -31.33 7.92 -10.62
CA LEU A 118 -31.39 6.71 -11.43
C LEU A 118 -30.25 5.75 -11.11
N ASN A 119 -29.02 6.27 -10.96
CA ASN A 119 -27.84 5.44 -10.67
C ASN A 119 -27.92 4.75 -9.31
N LEU A 120 -28.55 5.39 -8.32
CA LEU A 120 -28.80 4.80 -7.00
C LEU A 120 -30.13 4.04 -6.91
N GLY A 121 -30.94 4.04 -7.98
CA GLY A 121 -32.26 3.41 -7.98
C GLY A 121 -33.29 4.09 -7.07
N ILE A 122 -33.03 5.35 -6.68
CA ILE A 122 -34.00 6.20 -5.96
C ILE A 122 -35.22 6.43 -6.85
N HIS A 123 -34.98 6.69 -8.13
CA HIS A 123 -35.99 6.68 -9.17
C HIS A 123 -35.73 5.52 -10.13
N LYS A 124 -36.77 5.07 -10.82
CA LYS A 124 -36.67 3.96 -11.78
C LYS A 124 -37.10 4.42 -13.16
N GLN A 125 -36.33 4.05 -14.18
CA GLN A 125 -36.74 4.25 -15.57
C GLN A 125 -37.67 3.10 -15.99
N ILE A 126 -38.89 3.43 -16.39
CA ILE A 126 -39.90 2.50 -16.89
C ILE A 126 -40.28 2.93 -18.30
N GLY A 127 -39.72 2.26 -19.30
CA GLY A 127 -39.80 2.70 -20.70
C GLY A 127 -39.20 4.11 -20.84
N ASN A 128 -40.00 5.06 -21.34
CA ASN A 128 -39.60 6.45 -21.54
C ASN A 128 -39.97 7.37 -20.36
N ARG A 129 -40.44 6.83 -19.22
CA ARG A 129 -40.85 7.61 -18.04
C ARG A 129 -39.94 7.33 -16.86
N ILE A 130 -39.74 8.34 -16.02
CA ILE A 130 -39.05 8.22 -14.73
C ILE A 130 -40.11 8.12 -13.65
N SER A 131 -40.13 6.98 -12.95
CA SER A 131 -40.98 6.74 -11.80
C SER A 131 -40.27 7.22 -10.53
N PRO A 132 -40.92 8.06 -9.69
CA PRO A 132 -40.36 8.47 -8.41
C PRO A 132 -40.37 7.35 -7.36
N TYR A 133 -41.04 6.23 -7.65
CA TYR A 133 -41.23 5.11 -6.71
C TYR A 133 -40.11 4.06 -6.82
N GLY A 134 -38.87 4.48 -6.56
CA GLY A 134 -37.74 3.57 -6.40
C GLY A 134 -37.46 3.23 -4.94
N THR A 135 -36.18 3.02 -4.64
CA THR A 135 -35.70 2.77 -3.28
C THR A 135 -35.70 4.08 -2.49
N PRO A 136 -36.14 4.10 -1.21
CA PRO A 136 -36.04 5.30 -0.37
C PRO A 136 -34.60 5.85 -0.36
N ASP A 137 -34.47 7.18 -0.42
CA ASP A 137 -33.19 7.88 -0.56
C ASP A 137 -32.16 7.49 0.52
N THR A 138 -32.59 7.36 1.77
CA THR A 138 -31.77 6.89 2.90
C THR A 138 -31.14 5.52 2.66
N THR A 139 -31.93 4.58 2.11
CA THR A 139 -31.49 3.21 1.85
C THR A 139 -30.65 3.15 0.58
N ALA A 140 -31.08 3.83 -0.48
CA ALA A 140 -30.40 3.84 -1.77
C ALA A 140 -28.98 4.41 -1.69
N ILE A 141 -28.81 5.57 -1.03
CA ILE A 141 -27.49 6.20 -0.86
C ILE A 141 -26.58 5.29 -0.04
N ARG A 142 -27.08 4.73 1.07
CA ARG A 142 -26.31 3.81 1.90
C ARG A 142 -25.87 2.58 1.11
N GLN A 143 -26.78 1.92 0.41
CA GLN A 143 -26.49 0.72 -0.38
C GLN A 143 -25.53 1.01 -1.54
N GLY A 144 -25.66 2.17 -2.19
CA GLY A 144 -24.72 2.58 -3.24
C GLY A 144 -23.29 2.72 -2.71
N LEU A 145 -23.12 3.40 -1.56
CA LEU A 145 -21.80 3.57 -0.94
C LEU A 145 -21.24 2.24 -0.38
N GLU A 146 -22.09 1.38 0.18
CA GLU A 146 -21.71 0.01 0.59
C GLU A 146 -21.24 -0.83 -0.62
N GLY A 147 -21.91 -0.69 -1.77
CA GLY A 147 -21.52 -1.33 -3.02
C GLY A 147 -20.15 -0.87 -3.52
N ILE A 148 -19.91 0.45 -3.51
CA ILE A 148 -18.59 1.03 -3.83
C ILE A 148 -17.53 0.48 -2.88
N LEU A 149 -17.79 0.49 -1.56
CA LEU A 149 -16.86 -0.02 -0.57
C LEU A 149 -16.54 -1.50 -0.79
N GLY A 150 -17.53 -2.31 -1.16
CA GLY A 150 -17.36 -3.72 -1.48
C GLY A 150 -16.38 -3.95 -2.63
N GLU A 151 -16.59 -3.28 -3.76
CA GLU A 151 -15.70 -3.37 -4.93
C GLU A 151 -14.32 -2.77 -4.65
N ALA A 152 -14.24 -1.65 -3.94
CA ALA A 152 -12.98 -1.04 -3.53
C ALA A 152 -12.17 -1.98 -2.62
N THR A 153 -12.81 -2.61 -1.63
CA THR A 153 -12.17 -3.56 -0.70
C THR A 153 -11.65 -4.79 -1.45
N LYS A 154 -12.45 -5.34 -2.37
CA LYS A 154 -12.05 -6.49 -3.19
C LYS A 154 -10.84 -6.15 -4.06
N THR A 155 -10.88 -4.98 -4.71
CA THR A 155 -9.81 -4.52 -5.60
C THR A 155 -8.53 -4.18 -4.85
N ALA A 156 -8.66 -3.52 -3.69
CA ALA A 156 -7.56 -3.22 -2.78
C ALA A 156 -6.83 -4.50 -2.34
N LYS A 157 -7.57 -5.52 -1.89
CA LYS A 157 -6.98 -6.81 -1.47
C LYS A 157 -6.27 -7.53 -2.62
N ALA A 158 -6.84 -7.49 -3.83
CA ALA A 158 -6.22 -8.10 -5.00
C ALA A 158 -4.90 -7.38 -5.37
N ALA A 159 -4.89 -6.05 -5.37
CA ALA A 159 -3.70 -5.24 -5.64
C ALA A 159 -2.63 -5.41 -4.56
N GLU A 160 -3.02 -5.45 -3.28
CA GLU A 160 -2.13 -5.69 -2.15
C GLU A 160 -1.41 -7.03 -2.28
N LEU A 161 -2.15 -8.10 -2.56
CA LEU A 161 -1.58 -9.43 -2.71
C LEU A 161 -0.65 -9.51 -3.93
N ALA A 162 -1.06 -8.93 -5.06
CA ALA A 162 -0.27 -8.94 -6.29
C ALA A 162 1.07 -8.22 -6.10
N GLU A 163 1.05 -6.99 -5.58
CA GLU A 163 2.28 -6.20 -5.41
C GLU A 163 3.16 -6.75 -4.29
N SER A 164 2.57 -7.21 -3.18
CA SER A 164 3.33 -7.85 -2.10
C SER A 164 4.09 -9.09 -2.58
N THR A 165 3.43 -9.94 -3.35
CA THR A 165 4.04 -11.15 -3.91
C THR A 165 5.15 -10.81 -4.90
N LYS A 166 4.90 -9.85 -5.78
CA LYS A 166 5.87 -9.38 -6.77
C LYS A 166 7.13 -8.83 -6.12
N VAL A 167 6.99 -7.84 -5.22
CA VAL A 167 8.13 -7.19 -4.56
C VAL A 167 8.89 -8.18 -3.67
N THR A 168 8.19 -9.06 -2.96
CA THR A 168 8.85 -10.11 -2.15
C THR A 168 9.68 -11.03 -3.04
N ALA A 169 9.13 -11.48 -4.18
CA ALA A 169 9.82 -12.37 -5.10
C ALA A 169 11.02 -11.70 -5.77
N GLU A 170 10.85 -10.46 -6.25
CA GLU A 170 11.92 -9.66 -6.87
C GLU A 170 13.09 -9.47 -5.90
N LEU A 171 12.82 -8.99 -4.69
CA LEU A 171 13.87 -8.78 -3.67
C LEU A 171 14.52 -10.07 -3.22
N THR A 172 13.74 -11.16 -3.07
CA THR A 172 14.30 -12.47 -2.69
C THR A 172 15.24 -12.98 -3.78
N ASN A 173 14.84 -12.89 -5.05
CA ASN A 173 15.64 -13.36 -6.18
C ASN A 173 16.89 -12.52 -6.38
N GLU A 174 16.77 -11.19 -6.37
CA GLU A 174 17.89 -10.26 -6.54
C GLU A 174 18.95 -10.49 -5.44
N LYS A 175 18.53 -10.48 -4.17
CA LYS A 175 19.47 -10.59 -3.04
C LYS A 175 20.01 -12.00 -2.85
N THR A 176 19.26 -13.04 -3.21
CA THR A 176 19.80 -14.41 -3.26
C THR A 176 20.81 -14.57 -4.39
N GLY A 177 20.57 -13.95 -5.54
CA GLY A 177 21.50 -13.91 -6.67
C GLY A 177 22.81 -13.20 -6.34
N GLU A 178 22.75 -12.05 -5.68
CA GLU A 178 23.93 -11.33 -5.16
C GLU A 178 24.74 -12.18 -4.18
N ILE A 179 24.07 -12.86 -3.23
CA ILE A 179 24.74 -13.78 -2.29
C ILE A 179 25.38 -14.94 -3.06
N ALA A 180 24.69 -15.57 -4.01
CA ALA A 180 25.23 -16.70 -4.77
C ALA A 180 26.44 -16.30 -5.64
N ALA A 181 26.37 -15.17 -6.33
CA ALA A 181 27.48 -14.64 -7.14
C ALA A 181 28.70 -14.31 -6.27
N THR A 182 28.47 -13.77 -5.08
CA THR A 182 29.51 -13.48 -4.10
C THR A 182 30.26 -14.74 -3.64
N TYR A 183 29.53 -15.83 -3.37
CA TYR A 183 30.14 -17.10 -2.95
C TYR A 183 30.90 -17.80 -4.09
N MET A 184 30.55 -17.54 -5.35
CA MET A 184 31.23 -18.15 -6.51
C MET A 184 32.40 -17.31 -7.05
N GLY A 185 32.44 -16.00 -6.77
CA GLY A 185 33.29 -15.06 -7.50
C GLY A 185 34.61 -14.62 -6.85
N TYR A 186 34.66 -14.30 -5.55
CA TYR A 186 35.82 -13.57 -5.00
C TYR A 186 36.07 -13.81 -3.49
N HIS A 187 37.23 -14.35 -3.15
CA HIS A 187 37.59 -14.73 -1.76
C HIS A 187 38.08 -13.59 -0.84
N SER A 188 38.27 -12.34 -1.29
CA SER A 188 38.86 -11.29 -0.42
C SER A 188 38.15 -9.93 -0.42
N THR A 189 37.69 -9.42 -1.56
CA THR A 189 37.07 -8.10 -1.66
C THR A 189 35.62 -8.06 -1.20
N ILE A 190 34.89 -9.18 -1.27
CA ILE A 190 33.44 -9.19 -0.97
C ILE A 190 33.12 -9.48 0.50
N ILE A 191 34.03 -10.09 1.26
CA ILE A 191 33.86 -10.26 2.72
C ILE A 191 33.70 -8.89 3.40
N ALA A 192 34.46 -7.88 2.94
CA ALA A 192 34.33 -6.50 3.40
C ALA A 192 32.96 -5.89 3.05
N SER A 193 32.45 -6.14 1.84
CA SER A 193 31.14 -5.62 1.38
C SER A 193 29.95 -6.30 2.06
N ILE A 194 30.00 -7.61 2.31
CA ILE A 194 28.95 -8.33 3.07
C ILE A 194 28.96 -7.86 4.54
N ILE A 195 30.13 -7.73 5.16
CA ILE A 195 30.25 -7.16 6.51
C ILE A 195 29.67 -5.73 6.52
N ALA A 196 29.92 -4.92 5.49
CA ALA A 196 29.33 -3.58 5.38
C ALA A 196 27.80 -3.60 5.28
N ILE A 197 27.21 -4.49 4.46
CA ILE A 197 25.74 -4.63 4.35
C ILE A 197 25.14 -5.12 5.66
N VAL A 198 25.76 -6.11 6.32
CA VAL A 198 25.30 -6.63 7.62
C VAL A 198 25.41 -5.57 8.72
N ILE A 199 26.48 -4.75 8.71
CA ILE A 199 26.64 -3.60 9.61
C ILE A 199 25.58 -2.52 9.33
N ILE A 200 25.26 -2.23 8.06
CA ILE A 200 24.18 -1.30 7.71
C ILE A 200 22.84 -1.81 8.23
N VAL A 201 22.55 -3.11 8.08
CA VAL A 201 21.33 -3.74 8.62
C VAL A 201 21.31 -3.69 10.16
N LEU A 202 22.42 -3.96 10.83
CA LEU A 202 22.55 -3.91 12.30
C LEU A 202 22.41 -2.49 12.87
N ILE A 203 23.03 -1.49 12.25
CA ILE A 203 22.96 -0.09 12.67
C ILE A 203 21.54 0.48 12.43
N MET A 204 20.90 0.08 11.33
CA MET A 204 19.53 0.52 11.01
C MET A 204 18.46 -0.11 11.92
N ASN A 205 18.75 -1.25 12.56
CA ASN A 205 17.88 -1.91 13.53
C ASN A 205 18.09 -1.45 14.99
N SER A 206 19.16 -0.69 15.28
CA SER A 206 19.53 -0.30 16.65
C SER A 206 19.29 1.18 17.00
N SER A 207 18.95 2.05 16.04
CA SER A 207 18.63 3.45 16.31
C SER A 207 17.34 3.89 15.63
N ASN A 208 16.29 4.11 16.44
CA ASN A 208 14.94 4.55 16.06
C ASN A 208 14.85 5.91 15.30
N TYR A 209 15.98 6.52 14.94
CA TYR A 209 16.07 7.93 14.52
C TYR A 209 16.28 8.17 13.01
N TYR A 210 16.49 7.13 12.18
CA TYR A 210 16.82 7.29 10.74
C TYR A 210 15.78 6.78 9.74
N LYS A 211 14.62 6.32 10.22
CA LYS A 211 13.49 5.82 9.38
C LYS A 211 13.00 6.82 8.33
N PHE A 212 13.34 8.11 8.48
CA PHE A 212 12.91 9.20 7.61
C PHE A 212 13.89 9.58 6.48
N ILE A 213 15.18 9.25 6.59
CA ILE A 213 16.20 9.64 5.58
C ILE A 213 16.28 8.62 4.43
N PHE A 214 15.88 7.37 4.67
CA PHE A 214 15.95 6.27 3.70
C PHE A 214 15.08 6.49 2.45
N ASN A 215 13.97 7.24 2.55
CA ASN A 215 13.04 7.46 1.43
C ASN A 215 13.56 8.47 0.38
N LYS A 216 14.64 9.23 0.66
CA LYS A 216 15.12 10.30 -0.25
C LYS A 216 16.47 10.03 -0.92
N TYR A 217 17.31 9.13 -0.38
CA TYR A 217 18.71 9.03 -0.82
C TYR A 217 19.11 7.75 -1.57
N ILE A 218 18.38 6.63 -1.45
CA ILE A 218 18.83 5.35 -2.06
C ILE A 218 18.42 5.17 -3.52
N PHE A 219 17.33 5.79 -3.99
CA PHE A 219 16.93 5.61 -5.39
C PHE A 219 17.81 6.34 -6.43
N LYS A 220 18.73 7.23 -6.00
CA LYS A 220 19.53 8.03 -6.94
C LYS A 220 21.05 7.86 -6.85
N LYS A 221 21.60 7.13 -5.87
CA LYS A 221 23.07 7.06 -5.72
C LYS A 221 23.71 5.69 -5.44
N THR A 222 22.96 4.62 -5.23
CA THR A 222 23.57 3.28 -5.03
C THR A 222 23.56 2.42 -6.29
N ILE A 223 23.61 3.05 -7.47
CA ILE A 223 23.90 2.41 -8.77
C ILE A 223 25.27 2.89 -9.31
N ILE A 224 25.99 3.74 -8.57
CA ILE A 224 27.34 4.19 -8.94
C ILE A 224 28.26 3.87 -7.78
N ILE A 225 28.68 2.61 -7.73
CA ILE A 225 30.00 2.04 -7.37
C ILE A 225 29.74 0.53 -7.28
N ILE A 226 29.54 -0.09 -8.45
CA ILE A 226 30.02 -1.43 -8.82
C ILE A 226 30.32 -1.34 -10.31
#